data_AF-A0A257ZLF8-F1
#
_entry.id   AF-A0A257ZLF8-F1
#
_cell.length_a   1.000
_cell.length_b   1.000
_cell.length_c   1.000
_cell.angle_alpha   90.00
_cell.angle_beta   90.00
_cell.angle_gamma   90.00
#
_symmetry.space_group_name_H-M   'P 1'
#
loop_
_entity.id
_entity.type
_entity.pdbx_description
1 polymer ?
#
loop_
_entity_poly.entity_id
_entity_poly.type
_entity_poly.pdbx_seq_one_letter_code
_entity_poly.pdbx_strand_id
1 'polypeptide(L)'
;MHSTTASGEGFAVPLPSFDLRGMLPPFVGADATTPDRSPYWVTMPELVAAFGTTPHRQQLLRNLIAYRALLAQGGYVGGIQFIDGSFVENVEALESRSPGDIDVFSILNAPPRYLTDPAAWLATGRSFWNAEVADRNLNKQRFNLDTYAVLFEERQAQPMNLISDIIYWYGLFSHQRTTFAWKGFAGLTLDPAADQAALSQLGGP
;
A
#
# COMPACT_ATOMS: atom_id res chain seq x y z
N MET A 1 2.32 29.70 -9.60
CA MET A 1 3.50 28.89 -9.26
C MET A 1 3.58 28.77 -7.75
N HIS A 2 3.02 27.71 -7.19
CA HIS A 2 3.34 27.27 -5.83
C HIS A 2 4.00 25.91 -6.01
N SER A 3 5.33 25.94 -6.00
CA SER A 3 6.14 24.76 -5.80
C SER A 3 5.97 24.39 -4.32
N THR A 4 5.22 23.35 -4.05
CA THR A 4 5.22 22.72 -2.73
C THR A 4 6.13 21.52 -2.83
N THR A 5 7.41 21.74 -2.56
CA THR A 5 8.29 20.69 -2.06
C THR A 5 7.69 20.20 -0.74
N ALA A 6 7.04 19.04 -0.76
CA ALA A 6 6.61 18.36 0.46
C ALA A 6 7.84 17.72 1.13
N SER A 7 8.71 18.57 1.68
CA SER A 7 9.59 18.22 2.79
C SER A 7 8.84 18.66 4.05
N GLY A 8 8.14 17.72 4.67
CA GLY A 8 7.32 17.99 5.85
C GLY A 8 7.37 16.78 6.77
N GLU A 9 8.46 16.66 7.53
CA GLU A 9 8.46 15.97 8.81
C GLU A 9 7.43 16.65 9.71
N GLY A 10 6.18 16.18 9.64
CA GLY A 10 5.12 16.49 10.58
C GLY A 10 4.76 15.21 11.29
N PHE A 11 5.26 15.06 12.54
CA PHE A 11 4.93 14.04 13.53
C PHE A 11 4.00 12.91 13.04
N ALA A 12 4.51 12.00 12.21
CA ALA A 12 3.79 10.75 11.96
C ALA A 12 3.90 9.93 13.24
N VAL A 13 2.77 9.53 13.82
CA VAL A 13 2.79 8.57 14.92
C VAL A 13 3.44 7.27 14.41
N PRO A 14 4.46 6.75 15.11
CA PRO A 14 5.05 5.47 14.75
C PRO A 14 3.97 4.41 14.62
N LEU A 15 4.13 3.47 13.68
CA LEU A 15 3.16 2.39 13.48
C LEU A 15 2.87 1.70 14.83
N PRO A 16 1.62 1.74 15.33
CA PRO A 16 1.32 1.17 16.63
C PRO A 16 1.45 -0.35 16.61
N SER A 17 1.72 -0.94 17.76
CA SER A 17 1.55 -2.37 17.95
C SER A 17 0.09 -2.78 17.80
N PHE A 18 -0.15 -4.06 17.52
CA PHE A 18 -1.50 -4.61 17.53
C PHE A 18 -2.17 -4.42 18.90
N ASP A 19 -3.47 -4.14 18.88
CA ASP A 19 -4.27 -4.02 20.09
C ASP A 19 -4.58 -5.41 20.70
N LEU A 20 -5.36 -5.43 21.80
CA LEU A 20 -5.74 -6.68 22.47
C LEU A 20 -6.60 -7.62 21.59
N ARG A 21 -7.17 -7.11 20.51
CA ARG A 21 -7.92 -7.88 19.51
C ARG A 21 -7.01 -8.36 18.38
N GLY A 22 -5.69 -8.15 18.50
CA GLY A 22 -4.68 -8.47 17.50
C GLY A 22 -4.86 -7.69 16.20
N MET A 23 -5.54 -6.55 16.23
CA MET A 23 -5.73 -5.70 15.05
C MET A 23 -4.82 -4.49 15.17
N LEU A 24 -4.38 -3.93 14.04
CA LEU A 24 -3.84 -2.58 14.07
C LEU A 24 -4.96 -1.67 14.60
N PRO A 25 -4.76 -0.88 15.67
CA PRO A 25 -5.83 -0.07 16.21
C PRO A 25 -6.27 0.98 15.18
N PRO A 26 -7.56 1.32 15.10
CA PRO A 26 -8.01 2.33 14.14
C PRO A 26 -7.49 3.74 14.45
N PHE A 27 -7.16 4.02 15.72
CA PHE A 27 -6.58 5.26 16.21
C PHE A 27 -5.75 5.03 17.47
N VAL A 28 -4.86 5.97 17.78
CA VAL A 28 -4.04 6.02 18.99
C VAL A 28 -4.43 7.27 19.78
N GLY A 29 -4.85 7.09 21.03
CA GLY A 29 -5.27 8.21 21.88
C GLY A 29 -6.37 7.81 22.86
N ALA A 30 -6.82 8.80 23.63
CA ALA A 30 -7.89 8.58 24.62
C ALA A 30 -9.27 8.39 23.97
N ASP A 31 -9.50 8.98 22.79
CA ASP A 31 -10.77 8.89 22.06
C ASP A 31 -10.58 8.97 20.54
N ALA A 32 -11.65 8.63 19.81
CA ALA A 32 -11.66 8.44 18.36
C ALA A 32 -11.60 9.74 17.53
N THR A 33 -11.55 10.92 18.17
CA THR A 33 -11.41 12.22 17.49
C THR A 33 -9.96 12.61 17.25
N THR A 34 -9.00 11.85 17.81
CA THR A 34 -7.57 12.05 17.59
C THR A 34 -7.19 12.06 16.09
N PRO A 35 -6.23 12.92 15.69
CA PRO A 35 -5.64 12.87 14.35
C PRO A 35 -4.71 11.66 14.16
N ASP A 36 -4.25 11.04 15.25
CA ASP A 36 -3.31 9.92 15.24
C ASP A 36 -4.05 8.62 14.89
N ARG A 37 -4.34 8.40 13.61
CA ARG A 37 -5.24 7.35 13.15
C ARG A 37 -4.87 6.78 11.79
N SER A 38 -5.51 5.66 11.45
CA SER A 38 -5.38 5.02 10.14
C SER A 38 -5.81 5.94 8.99
N PRO A 39 -5.13 5.91 7.82
CA PRO A 39 -3.92 5.12 7.52
C PRO A 39 -2.70 5.59 8.32
N TYR A 40 -1.95 4.64 8.87
CA TYR A 40 -0.65 4.92 9.47
C TYR A 40 0.42 5.01 8.39
N TRP A 41 0.88 6.23 8.12
CA TRP A 41 1.91 6.49 7.12
C TRP A 41 3.27 6.02 7.59
N VAL A 42 3.88 5.12 6.83
CA VAL A 42 5.17 4.50 7.11
C VAL A 42 6.01 4.46 5.83
N THR A 43 7.31 4.24 6.01
CA THR A 43 8.24 3.83 4.95
C THR A 43 8.25 2.30 4.83
N MET A 44 8.72 1.76 3.70
CA MET A 44 8.88 0.30 3.58
C MET A 44 9.81 -0.31 4.65
N PRO A 45 10.94 0.32 5.02
CA PRO A 45 11.76 -0.13 6.15
C PRO A 45 11.00 -0.22 7.48
N GLU A 46 10.16 0.77 7.80
CA GLU A 46 9.34 0.74 9.03
C GLU A 46 8.29 -0.36 8.98
N LEU A 47 7.66 -0.58 7.83
CA LEU A 47 6.72 -1.69 7.64
C LEU A 47 7.41 -3.05 7.81
N VAL A 48 8.63 -3.21 7.25
CA VAL A 48 9.45 -4.41 7.43
C VAL A 48 9.82 -4.61 8.89
N ALA A 49 10.25 -3.55 9.59
CA ALA A 49 10.61 -3.65 10.99
C ALA A 49 9.42 -4.05 11.87
N ALA A 50 8.22 -3.52 11.59
CA ALA A 50 7.04 -3.78 12.39
C ALA A 50 6.38 -5.13 12.08
N PHE A 51 6.30 -5.51 10.79
CA PHE A 51 5.54 -6.69 10.37
C PHE A 51 6.41 -7.81 9.79
N GLY A 52 7.73 -7.66 9.64
CA GLY A 52 8.65 -8.71 9.18
C GLY A 52 9.03 -9.74 10.25
N THR A 53 8.12 -10.06 11.17
CA THR A 53 8.39 -10.82 12.41
C THR A 53 8.50 -12.33 12.22
N THR A 54 8.07 -12.86 11.07
CA THR A 54 8.16 -14.28 10.73
C THR A 54 8.75 -14.47 9.33
N PRO A 55 9.38 -15.62 9.02
CA PRO A 55 9.88 -15.89 7.67
C PRO A 55 8.79 -15.76 6.59
N HIS A 56 7.55 -16.15 6.90
CA HIS A 56 6.43 -16.01 5.97
C HIS A 56 6.07 -14.55 5.71
N ARG A 57 5.96 -13.72 6.76
CA ARG A 57 5.73 -12.27 6.61
C ARG A 57 6.85 -11.59 5.84
N GLN A 58 8.10 -11.96 6.11
CA GLN A 58 9.26 -11.48 5.36
C GLN A 58 9.15 -11.82 3.87
N GLN A 59 8.69 -13.04 3.54
CA GLN A 59 8.46 -13.41 2.14
C GLN A 59 7.36 -12.55 1.48
N LEU A 60 6.25 -12.30 2.17
CA LEU A 60 5.20 -11.41 1.67
C LEU A 60 5.73 -9.99 1.42
N LEU A 61 6.58 -9.48 2.32
CA LEU A 61 7.23 -8.17 2.18
C LEU A 61 8.21 -8.13 0.98
N ARG A 62 9.00 -9.19 0.77
CA ARG A 62 9.85 -9.31 -0.44
C ARG A 62 9.01 -9.27 -1.70
N ASN A 63 7.86 -9.95 -1.71
CA ASN A 63 6.97 -9.96 -2.85
C ASN A 63 6.31 -8.59 -3.10
N LEU A 64 5.93 -7.85 -2.05
CA LEU A 64 5.47 -6.47 -2.17
C LEU A 64 6.55 -5.57 -2.77
N ILE A 65 7.80 -5.69 -2.32
CA ILE A 65 8.93 -4.96 -2.88
C ILE A 65 9.15 -5.35 -4.35
N ALA A 66 9.04 -6.63 -4.72
CA ALA A 66 9.16 -7.08 -6.09
C ALA A 66 8.04 -6.51 -7.00
N TYR A 67 6.80 -6.43 -6.51
CA TYR A 67 5.71 -5.75 -7.21
C TYR A 67 6.01 -4.26 -7.40
N ARG A 68 6.49 -3.58 -6.36
CA ARG A 68 6.88 -2.16 -6.44
C ARG A 68 8.06 -1.93 -7.40
N ALA A 69 8.99 -2.88 -7.50
CA ALA A 69 10.05 -2.85 -8.50
C ALA A 69 9.52 -2.99 -9.94
N LEU A 70 8.51 -3.84 -10.16
CA LEU A 70 7.80 -3.93 -11.44
C LEU A 70 7.10 -2.60 -11.79
N LEU A 71 6.44 -1.96 -10.82
CA LEU A 71 5.85 -0.62 -11.01
C LEU A 71 6.93 0.38 -11.46
N ALA A 72 8.08 0.40 -10.79
CA ALA A 72 9.20 1.27 -11.15
C ALA A 72 9.75 1.01 -12.56
N GLN A 73 9.82 -0.25 -13.01
CA GLN A 73 10.19 -0.61 -14.39
C GLN A 73 9.22 -0.03 -15.43
N GLY A 74 7.93 0.04 -15.09
CA GLY A 74 6.90 0.72 -15.88
C GLY A 74 6.98 2.25 -15.86
N GLY A 75 7.84 2.82 -15.00
CA GLY A 75 7.96 4.26 -14.75
C GLY A 75 6.99 4.79 -13.69
N TYR A 76 6.26 3.90 -12.98
CA TYR A 76 5.34 4.26 -11.91
C TYR A 76 6.14 4.40 -10.60
N VAL A 77 6.79 5.54 -10.43
CA VAL A 77 7.67 5.82 -9.28
C VAL A 77 7.07 6.81 -8.26
N GLY A 78 5.82 7.22 -8.48
CA GLY A 78 5.09 8.13 -7.61
C GLY A 78 3.66 7.67 -7.38
N GLY A 79 3.10 8.04 -6.23
CA GLY A 79 1.78 7.61 -5.78
C GLY A 79 1.82 7.06 -4.36
N ILE A 80 0.70 6.52 -3.93
CA ILE A 80 0.51 5.94 -2.59
C ILE A 80 -0.07 4.52 -2.68
N GLN A 81 0.23 3.71 -1.66
CA GLN A 81 -0.35 2.39 -1.48
C GLN A 81 -0.91 2.24 -0.07
N PHE A 82 -2.12 1.68 0.04
CA PHE A 82 -2.68 1.20 1.29
C PHE A 82 -2.45 -0.30 1.42
N ILE A 83 -1.99 -0.72 2.60
CA ILE A 83 -1.60 -2.09 2.93
C ILE A 83 -2.53 -2.59 4.03
N ASP A 84 -3.26 -3.66 3.74
CA ASP A 84 -4.25 -4.22 4.65
C ASP A 84 -4.33 -5.76 4.59
N GLY A 85 -5.52 -6.33 4.83
CA GLY A 85 -5.75 -7.76 4.93
C GLY A 85 -5.25 -8.36 6.24
N SER A 86 -5.15 -9.70 6.24
CA SER A 86 -4.63 -10.43 7.41
C SER A 86 -3.16 -10.13 7.73
N PHE A 87 -2.44 -9.46 6.81
CA PHE A 87 -1.06 -9.04 7.02
C PHE A 87 -0.93 -7.99 8.12
N VAL A 88 -1.88 -7.07 8.27
CA VAL A 88 -1.89 -6.05 9.34
C VAL A 88 -2.70 -6.50 10.57
N GLU A 89 -2.85 -7.81 10.75
CA GLU A 89 -3.50 -8.45 11.90
C GLU A 89 -2.54 -9.49 12.50
N ASN A 90 -2.60 -9.70 13.82
CA ASN A 90 -1.82 -10.70 14.55
C ASN A 90 -2.44 -12.10 14.46
N VAL A 91 -2.69 -12.55 13.24
CA VAL A 91 -3.37 -13.82 12.97
C VAL A 91 -2.56 -15.03 13.45
N GLU A 92 -1.24 -14.90 13.56
CA GLU A 92 -0.42 -15.95 14.17
C GLU A 92 -0.78 -16.17 15.64
N ALA A 93 -0.89 -15.10 16.43
CA ALA A 93 -1.22 -15.20 17.85
C ALA A 93 -2.68 -15.58 18.10
N LEU A 94 -3.60 -15.10 17.27
CA LEU A 94 -5.04 -15.27 17.48
C LEU A 94 -5.66 -16.48 16.79
N GLU A 95 -5.13 -16.85 15.63
CA GLU A 95 -5.71 -17.88 14.76
C GLU A 95 -4.73 -19.03 14.50
N SER A 96 -3.50 -18.99 15.04
CA SER A 96 -2.48 -20.03 14.85
C SER A 96 -2.18 -20.33 13.38
N ARG A 97 -2.26 -19.31 12.52
CA ARG A 97 -1.93 -19.39 11.09
C ARG A 97 -1.11 -18.19 10.66
N SER A 98 -0.41 -18.32 9.54
CA SER A 98 0.24 -17.18 8.88
C SER A 98 -0.79 -16.29 8.16
N PRO A 99 -0.48 -14.99 7.91
CA PRO A 99 -1.25 -14.18 6.97
C PRO A 99 -1.25 -14.82 5.59
N GLY A 100 -2.37 -14.70 4.87
CA GLY A 100 -2.51 -15.30 3.54
C GLY A 100 -1.64 -14.58 2.51
N ASP A 101 -2.02 -13.36 2.21
CA ASP A 101 -1.45 -12.40 1.27
C ASP A 101 -1.47 -11.00 1.88
N ILE A 102 -0.98 -10.02 1.11
CA ILE A 102 -1.12 -8.60 1.43
C ILE A 102 -2.19 -8.01 0.50
N ASP A 103 -3.19 -7.37 1.09
CA ASP A 103 -4.16 -6.58 0.34
C ASP A 103 -3.54 -5.21 0.04
N VAL A 104 -3.47 -4.82 -1.25
CA VAL A 104 -2.77 -3.61 -1.71
C VAL A 104 -3.69 -2.79 -2.59
N PHE A 105 -4.07 -1.59 -2.14
CA PHE A 105 -4.73 -0.59 -2.99
C PHE A 105 -3.76 0.52 -3.37
N SER A 106 -3.53 0.71 -4.67
CA SER A 106 -2.56 1.66 -5.21
C SER A 106 -3.25 2.81 -5.93
N ILE A 107 -2.91 4.04 -5.57
CA ILE A 107 -3.21 5.24 -6.35
C ILE A 107 -1.88 5.70 -6.94
N LEU A 108 -1.69 5.46 -8.23
CA LEU A 108 -0.41 5.62 -8.93
C LEU A 108 -0.42 6.87 -9.79
N ASN A 109 0.69 7.62 -9.78
CA ASN A 109 0.89 8.68 -10.75
C ASN A 109 1.31 8.06 -12.09
N ALA A 110 0.75 8.58 -13.17
CA ALA A 110 1.12 8.19 -14.52
C ALA A 110 2.60 8.53 -14.78
N PRO A 111 3.35 7.61 -15.40
CA PRO A 111 4.73 7.88 -15.82
C PRO A 111 4.77 9.15 -16.68
N PRO A 112 5.70 10.10 -16.42
CA PRO A 112 5.74 11.38 -17.13
C PRO A 112 5.74 11.25 -18.66
N ARG A 113 6.37 10.20 -19.19
CA ARG A 113 6.38 9.88 -20.63
C ARG A 113 4.99 9.77 -21.26
N TYR A 114 4.00 9.28 -20.51
CA TYR A 114 2.62 9.11 -20.99
C TYR A 114 1.79 10.39 -20.86
N LEU A 115 2.20 11.31 -20.00
CA LEU A 115 1.59 12.63 -19.88
C LEU A 115 2.04 13.56 -21.02
N THR A 116 3.31 13.45 -21.43
CA THR A 116 3.86 14.24 -22.55
C THR A 116 3.54 13.64 -23.91
N ASP A 117 3.36 12.32 -23.99
CA ASP A 117 2.99 11.60 -25.22
C ASP A 117 1.82 10.63 -24.98
N PRO A 118 0.56 11.12 -25.13
CA PRO A 118 -0.62 10.27 -25.00
C PRO A 118 -0.69 9.15 -26.06
N ALA A 119 -0.02 9.27 -27.20
CA ALA A 119 0.00 8.20 -28.19
C ALA A 119 0.84 7.01 -27.70
N ALA A 120 1.93 7.26 -26.98
CA ALA A 120 2.72 6.21 -26.34
C ALA A 120 1.92 5.44 -25.27
N TRP A 121 1.01 6.12 -24.55
CA TRP A 121 0.08 5.47 -23.63
C TRP A 121 -0.82 4.47 -24.36
N LEU A 122 -1.44 4.89 -25.46
CA LEU A 122 -2.32 4.02 -26.25
C LEU A 122 -1.56 2.86 -26.91
N ALA A 123 -0.35 3.12 -27.40
CA ALA A 123 0.43 2.13 -28.12
C ALA A 123 1.04 1.05 -27.21
N THR A 124 1.51 1.42 -26.01
CA THR A 124 2.27 0.50 -25.15
C THR A 124 1.89 0.57 -23.68
N GLY A 125 1.70 1.78 -23.13
CA GLY A 125 1.49 1.97 -21.70
C GLY A 125 0.23 1.29 -21.16
N ARG A 126 -0.87 1.37 -21.90
CA ARG A 126 -2.14 0.72 -21.54
C ARG A 126 -2.00 -0.81 -21.46
N SER A 127 -1.25 -1.42 -22.37
CA SER A 127 -1.01 -2.87 -22.34
C SER A 127 -0.21 -3.26 -21.11
N PHE A 128 0.86 -2.52 -20.79
CA PHE A 128 1.65 -2.77 -19.59
C PHE A 128 0.81 -2.58 -18.33
N TRP A 129 0.04 -1.50 -18.24
CA TRP A 129 -0.87 -1.27 -17.11
C TRP A 129 -1.84 -2.43 -16.91
N ASN A 130 -2.54 -2.84 -17.97
CA ASN A 130 -3.54 -3.90 -17.88
C ASN A 130 -2.93 -5.28 -17.56
N ALA A 131 -1.78 -5.60 -18.15
CA ALA A 131 -1.18 -6.93 -18.04
C ALA A 131 -0.26 -7.10 -16.82
N GLU A 132 0.35 -6.01 -16.31
CA GLU A 132 1.38 -6.09 -15.27
C GLU A 132 0.95 -5.41 -13.97
N VAL A 133 0.31 -4.24 -14.07
CA VAL A 133 -0.01 -3.41 -12.90
C VAL A 133 -1.38 -3.75 -12.31
N ALA A 134 -2.40 -3.78 -13.16
CA ALA A 134 -3.81 -3.93 -12.77
C ALA A 134 -4.33 -5.37 -12.89
N ASP A 135 -3.53 -6.32 -13.41
CA ASP A 135 -3.89 -7.74 -13.41
C ASP A 135 -3.76 -8.34 -12.01
N ARG A 136 -4.84 -8.22 -11.26
CA ARG A 136 -4.99 -8.78 -9.91
C ARG A 136 -4.69 -10.28 -9.87
N ASN A 137 -5.17 -11.05 -10.85
CA ASN A 137 -5.02 -12.51 -10.82
C ASN A 137 -3.56 -12.90 -11.05
N LEU A 138 -2.89 -12.23 -12.00
CA LEU A 138 -1.47 -12.44 -12.24
C LEU A 138 -0.64 -12.04 -11.02
N ASN A 139 -0.92 -10.89 -10.40
CA ASN A 139 -0.20 -10.45 -9.21
C ASN A 139 -0.44 -11.34 -7.99
N LYS A 140 -1.65 -11.88 -7.84
CA LYS A 140 -1.95 -12.90 -6.83
C LYS A 140 -1.12 -14.16 -7.04
N GLN A 141 -0.94 -14.62 -8.28
CA GLN A 141 -0.14 -15.81 -8.58
C GLN A 141 1.37 -15.55 -8.45
N ARG A 142 1.84 -14.40 -8.97
CA ARG A 142 3.27 -14.06 -9.08
C ARG A 142 3.87 -13.57 -7.76
N PHE A 143 3.11 -12.79 -7.00
CA PHE A 143 3.58 -12.11 -5.78
C PHE A 143 2.80 -12.50 -4.53
N ASN A 144 1.72 -13.30 -4.64
CA ASN A 144 0.84 -13.56 -3.50
C ASN A 144 0.35 -12.25 -2.85
N LEU A 145 -0.10 -11.32 -3.70
CA LEU A 145 -0.66 -10.02 -3.32
C LEU A 145 -2.08 -9.90 -3.89
N ASP A 146 -2.98 -9.27 -3.14
CA ASP A 146 -4.30 -8.90 -3.63
C ASP A 146 -4.29 -7.44 -4.11
N THR A 147 -3.92 -7.22 -5.38
CA THR A 147 -3.62 -5.87 -5.88
C THR A 147 -4.81 -5.21 -6.57
N TYR A 148 -5.05 -3.96 -6.21
CA TYR A 148 -5.98 -3.05 -6.86
C TYR A 148 -5.24 -1.75 -7.19
N ALA A 149 -5.46 -1.20 -8.38
CA ALA A 149 -4.74 -0.01 -8.81
C ALA A 149 -5.62 0.95 -9.61
N VAL A 150 -5.44 2.24 -9.37
CA VAL A 150 -5.99 3.32 -10.19
C VAL A 150 -4.91 4.32 -10.56
N LEU A 151 -5.06 4.96 -11.72
CA LEU A 151 -4.23 6.09 -12.13
C LEU A 151 -4.81 7.39 -11.59
N PHE A 152 -3.99 8.12 -10.85
CA PHE A 152 -4.37 9.42 -10.30
C PHE A 152 -4.82 10.37 -11.41
N GLU A 153 -4.09 10.46 -12.53
CA GLU A 153 -4.39 11.39 -13.61
C GLU A 153 -5.68 11.05 -14.36
N GLU A 154 -6.02 9.76 -14.47
CA GLU A 154 -7.29 9.31 -15.05
C GLU A 154 -8.45 9.62 -14.09
N ARG A 155 -8.26 9.37 -12.79
CA ARG A 155 -9.29 9.59 -11.78
C ARG A 155 -9.51 11.06 -11.46
N GLN A 156 -8.48 11.89 -11.44
CA GLN A 156 -8.62 13.34 -11.16
C GLN A 156 -9.40 14.07 -12.26
N ALA A 157 -9.37 13.57 -13.50
CA ALA A 157 -10.17 14.12 -14.60
C ALA A 157 -11.67 13.97 -14.34
N GLN A 158 -12.06 13.07 -13.44
CA GLN A 158 -13.41 12.88 -12.91
C GLN A 158 -13.33 12.80 -11.38
N PRO A 159 -13.15 13.93 -10.67
CA PRO A 159 -12.73 13.93 -9.27
C PRO A 159 -13.68 13.17 -8.33
N MET A 160 -14.96 13.05 -8.71
CA MET A 160 -15.92 12.22 -7.97
C MET A 160 -15.57 10.73 -7.97
N ASN A 161 -14.95 10.20 -9.04
CA ASN A 161 -14.48 8.82 -9.08
C ASN A 161 -13.30 8.63 -8.12
N LEU A 162 -12.35 9.57 -8.08
CA LEU A 162 -11.24 9.53 -7.13
C LEU A 162 -11.75 9.55 -5.69
N ILE A 163 -12.68 10.47 -5.37
CA ILE A 163 -13.29 10.56 -4.05
C ILE A 163 -14.04 9.26 -3.70
N SER A 164 -14.80 8.70 -4.66
CA SER A 164 -15.51 7.44 -4.48
C SER A 164 -14.57 6.26 -4.21
N ASP A 165 -13.47 6.16 -4.96
CA ASP A 165 -12.44 5.14 -4.76
C ASP A 165 -11.84 5.28 -3.35
N ILE A 166 -11.46 6.49 -2.94
CA ILE A 166 -10.89 6.74 -1.60
C ILE A 166 -11.89 6.38 -0.50
N ILE A 167 -13.15 6.81 -0.61
CA ILE A 167 -14.20 6.48 0.38
C ILE A 167 -14.40 4.96 0.48
N TYR A 168 -14.47 4.29 -0.67
CA TYR A 168 -14.66 2.84 -0.73
C TYR A 168 -13.50 2.10 -0.06
N TRP A 169 -12.26 2.37 -0.46
CA TRP A 169 -11.09 1.67 0.06
C TRP A 169 -10.80 2.01 1.50
N TYR A 170 -10.96 3.28 1.90
CA TYR A 170 -10.85 3.67 3.31
C TYR A 170 -11.89 2.93 4.16
N GLY A 171 -13.15 2.89 3.71
CA GLY A 171 -14.22 2.18 4.41
C GLY A 171 -13.97 0.68 4.51
N LEU A 172 -13.53 0.06 3.41
CA LEU A 172 -13.26 -1.38 3.34
C LEU A 172 -12.07 -1.78 4.21
N PHE A 173 -10.92 -1.12 4.08
CA PHE A 173 -9.70 -1.46 4.82
C PHE A 173 -9.75 -1.06 6.30
N SER A 174 -10.68 -0.19 6.68
CA SER A 174 -10.94 0.12 8.09
C SER A 174 -11.65 -1.02 8.84
N HIS A 175 -12.04 -2.13 8.21
CA HIS A 175 -12.80 -3.19 8.88
C HIS A 175 -12.17 -4.56 8.71
N GLN A 176 -12.15 -5.33 9.80
CA GLN A 176 -11.79 -6.73 9.74
C GLN A 176 -12.90 -7.52 9.03
N ARG A 177 -12.50 -8.39 8.10
CA ARG A 177 -13.38 -9.03 7.11
C ARG A 177 -14.53 -9.86 7.71
N THR A 178 -14.29 -10.56 8.81
CA THR A 178 -15.20 -11.59 9.35
C THR A 178 -16.13 -11.03 10.43
N THR A 179 -15.58 -10.18 11.30
CA THR A 179 -16.24 -9.62 12.48
C THR A 179 -16.78 -8.22 12.23
N PHE A 180 -16.34 -7.58 11.14
CA PHE A 180 -16.61 -6.16 10.84
C PHE A 180 -16.10 -5.22 11.94
N ALA A 181 -15.15 -5.67 12.75
CA ALA A 181 -14.54 -4.83 13.77
C ALA A 181 -13.72 -3.70 13.13
N TRP A 182 -13.82 -2.50 13.68
CA TRP A 182 -13.03 -1.36 13.23
C TRP A 182 -11.54 -1.58 13.57
N LYS A 183 -10.70 -1.49 12.54
CA LYS A 183 -9.24 -1.65 12.58
C LYS A 183 -8.56 -0.55 11.75
N GLY A 184 -7.25 -0.43 11.92
CA GLY A 184 -6.39 0.38 11.08
C GLY A 184 -5.71 -0.42 9.97
N PHE A 185 -5.08 0.31 9.06
CA PHE A 185 -4.25 -0.19 7.97
C PHE A 185 -3.04 0.77 7.75
N ALA A 186 -2.05 0.33 6.99
CA ALA A 186 -0.83 1.13 6.74
C ALA A 186 -0.91 1.85 5.39
N GLY A 187 -0.29 3.04 5.32
CA GLY A 187 -0.12 3.81 4.09
C GLY A 187 1.37 3.98 3.75
N LEU A 188 1.73 3.86 2.48
CA LEU A 188 3.09 4.04 1.98
C LEU A 188 3.09 4.97 0.79
N THR A 189 4.15 5.75 0.61
CA THR A 189 4.49 6.32 -0.69
C THR A 189 5.26 5.32 -1.55
N LEU A 190 5.21 5.46 -2.87
CA LEU A 190 6.19 4.81 -3.75
C LEU A 190 7.55 5.49 -3.59
N ASP A 191 8.55 4.71 -3.24
CA ASP A 191 9.93 5.16 -3.05
C ASP A 191 10.89 4.00 -3.31
N PRO A 192 11.46 3.89 -4.53
CA PRO A 192 12.39 2.82 -4.87
C PRO A 192 13.65 2.77 -3.98
N ALA A 193 14.09 3.90 -3.41
CA ALA A 193 15.25 3.93 -2.53
C ALA A 193 14.91 3.31 -1.17
N ALA A 194 13.75 3.65 -0.60
CA ALA A 194 13.24 3.02 0.62
C ALA A 194 12.98 1.52 0.42
N ASP A 195 12.47 1.12 -0.75
CA ASP A 195 12.23 -0.28 -1.11
C ASP A 195 13.55 -1.09 -1.11
N GLN A 196 14.61 -0.53 -1.68
CA GLN A 196 15.93 -1.17 -1.71
C GLN A 196 16.55 -1.27 -0.30
N ALA A 197 16.35 -0.25 0.54
CA ALA A 197 16.77 -0.29 1.94
C ALA A 197 16.03 -1.40 2.71
N ALA A 198 14.71 -1.50 2.53
CA ALA A 198 13.87 -2.54 3.13
C ALA A 198 14.27 -3.95 2.68
N LEU A 199 14.57 -4.13 1.39
CA LEU A 199 15.04 -5.42 0.86
C LEU A 199 16.37 -5.84 1.48
N SER A 200 17.26 -4.88 1.73
CA SER A 200 18.54 -5.13 2.40
C SER A 200 18.34 -5.57 3.85
N GLN A 201 17.34 -5.01 4.57
CA GLN A 201 16.97 -5.45 5.93
C GLN A 201 16.45 -6.89 5.95
N LEU A 202 15.78 -7.32 4.87
CA LEU A 202 15.30 -8.69 4.70
C LEU A 202 16.41 -9.67 4.25
N GLY A 203 17.65 -9.21 4.05
CA GLY A 203 18.76 -10.04 3.60
C GLY A 203 18.80 -10.32 2.09
N GLY A 204 18.07 -9.54 1.29
CA GLY A 204 17.97 -9.73 -0.16
C GLY A 204 16.66 -10.40 -0.62
N PRO A 205 16.55 -10.68 -1.94
CA PRO A 205 15.38 -11.34 -2.53
C PRO A 205 15.18 -12.78 -2.06
#